data_AF-A0A8I2G7C3-F1
#
_entry.id   AF-A0A8I2G7C3-F1
#
_cell.length_a   1.000
_cell.length_b   1.000
_cell.length_c   1.000
_cell.angle_alpha   90.00
_cell.angle_beta   90.00
_cell.angle_gamma   90.00
#
_symmetry.space_group_name_H-M   'P 1'
#
loop_
_entity.id
_entity.type
_entity.pdbx_description
1 polymer ?
#
loop_
_entity_poly.entity_id
_entity_poly.type
_entity_poly.pdbx_seq_one_letter_code
_entity_poly.pdbx_strand_id
1 'polypeptide(L)'
;MITGIPKYMPDTLVGQRLGKYQVREIIGRGGMGVVFKVWDTLEDQAKAIKMVPPELASSPLAFEELKREISLASGIVHPNVVNVLSLEAQDGQYFIVMEYISGESLEKKIARVEDRKLPEAEVIRIMKKAAEGIIEAHGKNVIHRDLKPRNIMVSADGQVKILDFGVSHRMTRSMTELTGWGATGTWPYMAPEQLSNNFGRENQQVDVWGFGVTMYQLLSGEVPFKDRQQIVDLKENPFPLEGISKKTSRIVMKCLQKDREKRYQDMREVLEDLEEVKIEAAEREMGVWARFLEWPRVIAAATVLLALFFLFYALILNRTSPYNLDTAAAVEKSEARREYEGYMGMAEEAAARSDYAAALAYLDRAKAIAATSRLKKRTREISAELIKTDSRQIQEFIQGQAPREEKIEKCRQFLEKYKDFSDLDVNSETLAQISQIRSLLVQLQAKSVTLSHLPKGIIDSYYGKIRRIEIPGLPRGIQVLGRIRLRFQVTEKGQLNPLYIDDTGLNLTDQNQLKTINTMIIKKLSGISLAPPRDKSGSPVKVKAWEVTFKVGTFQSKIILLHEG
;
A
#
# COMPACT_ATOMS: atom_id res chain seq x y z
N MET A 1 -17.54 -3.56 -39.22
CA MET A 1 -17.84 -4.35 -38.00
C MET A 1 -16.54 -4.96 -37.50
N ILE A 2 -15.88 -4.34 -36.52
CA ILE A 2 -14.71 -4.91 -35.85
C ILE A 2 -15.22 -5.49 -34.55
N THR A 3 -15.39 -6.81 -34.56
CA THR A 3 -15.86 -7.62 -33.44
C THR A 3 -14.75 -7.81 -32.41
N GLY A 4 -14.99 -7.36 -31.18
CA GLY A 4 -14.41 -7.94 -29.96
C GLY A 4 -12.91 -7.73 -29.74
N ILE A 5 -12.51 -6.54 -29.30
CA ILE A 5 -11.23 -6.37 -28.61
C ILE A 5 -11.33 -7.10 -27.25
N PRO A 6 -10.43 -8.06 -26.93
CA PRO A 6 -10.44 -8.75 -25.64
C PRO A 6 -10.34 -7.74 -24.49
N LYS A 7 -11.25 -7.83 -23.52
CA LYS A 7 -11.27 -6.98 -22.33
C LYS A 7 -10.04 -7.31 -21.46
N TYR A 8 -9.13 -6.35 -21.39
CA TYR A 8 -7.85 -6.30 -20.69
C TYR A 8 -7.82 -6.98 -19.30
N MET A 9 -6.84 -7.85 -19.07
CA MET A 9 -6.32 -8.17 -17.73
C MET A 9 -4.80 -7.93 -17.74
N PRO A 10 -4.29 -6.81 -17.20
CA PRO A 10 -2.85 -6.50 -17.25
C PRO A 10 -1.96 -7.59 -16.67
N ASP A 11 -2.49 -8.32 -15.68
CA ASP A 11 -1.75 -9.31 -14.91
C ASP A 11 -1.41 -10.56 -15.74
N THR A 12 -2.09 -10.78 -16.88
CA THR A 12 -1.82 -11.92 -17.76
C THR A 12 -0.63 -11.69 -18.69
N LEU A 13 -0.20 -10.44 -18.90
CA LEU A 13 0.92 -10.13 -19.80
C LEU A 13 2.27 -10.52 -19.22
N VAL A 14 2.40 -10.68 -17.90
CA VAL A 14 3.65 -11.12 -17.27
C VAL A 14 4.03 -12.52 -17.78
N GLY A 15 5.26 -12.64 -18.30
CA GLY A 15 5.73 -13.88 -18.94
C GLY A 15 5.39 -13.99 -20.43
N GLN A 16 4.55 -13.11 -20.98
CA GLN A 16 4.27 -13.05 -22.42
C GLN A 16 5.25 -12.12 -23.15
N ARG A 17 5.21 -12.17 -24.49
CA ARG A 17 5.92 -11.22 -25.36
C ARG A 17 4.94 -10.20 -25.94
N LEU A 18 5.36 -8.96 -26.00
CA LEU A 18 4.71 -7.88 -26.71
C LEU A 18 5.68 -7.43 -27.81
N GLY A 19 5.53 -7.98 -29.00
CA GLY A 19 6.50 -7.80 -30.09
C GLY A 19 7.89 -8.30 -29.68
N LYS A 20 8.89 -7.42 -29.76
CA LYS A 20 10.27 -7.73 -29.33
C LYS A 20 10.49 -7.72 -27.81
N TYR A 21 9.50 -7.31 -27.02
CA TYR A 21 9.63 -7.13 -25.58
C TYR A 21 9.14 -8.35 -24.81
N GLN A 22 10.02 -8.99 -24.05
CA GLN A 22 9.64 -10.02 -23.09
C GLN A 22 9.19 -9.36 -21.79
N VAL A 23 7.92 -9.48 -21.43
CA VAL A 23 7.36 -8.89 -20.21
C VAL A 23 7.82 -9.69 -19.00
N ARG A 24 8.46 -9.03 -18.03
CA ARG A 24 9.08 -9.69 -16.87
C ARG A 24 8.26 -9.53 -15.60
N GLU A 25 7.91 -8.30 -15.24
CA GLU A 25 7.22 -8.00 -14.00
C GLU A 25 6.48 -6.66 -14.09
N ILE A 26 5.52 -6.45 -13.20
CA ILE A 26 4.83 -5.18 -13.03
C ILE A 26 5.63 -4.31 -12.05
N ILE A 27 6.08 -3.14 -12.49
CA ILE A 27 6.86 -2.20 -11.68
C ILE A 27 6.03 -1.01 -11.18
N GLY A 28 4.84 -0.79 -11.74
CA GLY A 28 3.92 0.23 -11.28
C GLY A 28 2.47 -0.03 -11.70
N ARG A 29 1.51 0.29 -10.80
CA ARG A 29 0.07 0.31 -11.09
C ARG A 29 -0.52 1.64 -10.65
N GLY A 30 -1.31 2.30 -11.47
CA GLY A 30 -1.98 3.54 -11.11
C GLY A 30 -3.25 3.78 -11.92
N GLY A 31 -3.94 4.90 -11.66
CA GLY A 31 -5.20 5.24 -12.34
C GLY A 31 -5.09 5.45 -13.86
N MET A 32 -3.88 5.50 -14.41
CA MET A 32 -3.61 5.73 -15.83
C MET A 32 -3.10 4.48 -16.57
N GLY A 33 -2.95 3.33 -15.90
CA GLY A 33 -2.47 2.10 -16.50
C GLY A 33 -1.44 1.35 -15.66
N VAL A 34 -0.85 0.34 -16.29
CA VAL A 34 0.15 -0.55 -15.69
C VAL A 34 1.49 -0.33 -16.40
N VAL A 35 2.55 -0.26 -15.59
CA VAL A 35 3.93 -0.15 -16.05
C VAL A 35 4.64 -1.47 -15.79
N PHE A 36 5.23 -2.04 -16.84
CA PHE A 36 5.95 -3.29 -16.83
C PHE A 36 7.44 -3.05 -17.02
N LYS A 37 8.27 -3.83 -16.33
CA LYS A 37 9.65 -4.05 -16.75
C LYS A 37 9.64 -5.11 -17.83
N VAL A 38 10.35 -4.83 -18.91
CA VAL A 38 10.47 -5.74 -20.05
C VAL A 38 11.94 -5.90 -20.43
N TRP A 39 12.25 -7.00 -21.11
CA TRP A 39 13.53 -7.21 -21.76
C TRP A 39 13.36 -7.02 -23.27
N ASP A 40 14.02 -6.03 -23.84
CA ASP A 40 14.10 -5.88 -25.29
C ASP A 40 15.02 -6.99 -25.83
N THR A 41 14.43 -7.94 -26.57
CA THR A 41 15.16 -9.11 -27.06
C THR A 41 16.06 -8.83 -28.26
N LEU A 42 15.99 -7.63 -28.86
CA LEU A 42 16.89 -7.22 -29.95
C LEU A 42 18.08 -6.42 -29.42
N GLU A 43 17.84 -5.52 -28.47
CA GLU A 43 18.89 -4.68 -27.87
C GLU A 43 19.59 -5.36 -26.68
N ASP A 44 19.03 -6.47 -26.19
CA ASP A 44 19.47 -7.20 -25.00
C ASP A 44 19.57 -6.29 -23.75
N GLN A 45 18.55 -5.46 -23.55
CA GLN A 45 18.49 -4.48 -22.47
C GLN A 45 17.11 -4.42 -21.81
N ALA A 46 17.11 -4.10 -20.52
CA ALA A 46 15.87 -3.82 -19.79
C ALA A 46 15.27 -2.48 -20.23
N LYS A 47 13.96 -2.47 -20.48
CA LYS A 47 13.16 -1.27 -20.75
C LYS A 47 11.93 -1.25 -19.83
N ALA A 48 11.24 -0.14 -19.76
CA ALA A 48 9.92 -0.04 -19.13
C ALA A 48 8.85 0.23 -20.18
N ILE A 49 7.70 -0.43 -20.04
CA ILE A 49 6.55 -0.27 -20.92
C ILE A 49 5.35 0.18 -20.10
N LYS A 50 4.73 1.29 -20.50
CA LYS A 50 3.47 1.77 -19.93
C LYS A 50 2.33 1.57 -20.93
N MET A 51 1.33 0.81 -20.53
CA MET A 51 0.18 0.53 -21.39
C MET A 51 -0.71 1.76 -21.51
N VAL A 52 -1.17 2.05 -22.73
CA VAL A 52 -2.17 3.09 -22.99
C VAL A 52 -3.57 2.50 -22.78
N PRO A 53 -4.44 3.15 -21.98
CA PRO A 53 -5.82 2.69 -21.79
C PRO A 53 -6.58 2.55 -23.11
N PRO A 54 -7.35 1.46 -23.31
CA PRO A 54 -8.13 1.25 -24.52
C PRO A 54 -9.13 2.38 -24.84
N GLU A 55 -9.71 3.00 -23.81
CA GLU A 55 -10.64 4.13 -23.94
C GLU A 55 -9.96 5.34 -24.58
N LEU A 56 -8.69 5.59 -24.23
CA LEU A 56 -7.90 6.66 -24.83
C LEU A 56 -7.49 6.29 -26.25
N ALA A 57 -7.00 5.05 -26.45
CA ALA A 57 -6.57 4.55 -27.76
C ALA A 57 -7.71 4.50 -28.80
N SER A 58 -8.96 4.33 -28.36
CA SER A 58 -10.13 4.29 -29.24
C SER A 58 -10.72 5.66 -29.56
N SER A 59 -10.26 6.74 -28.90
CA SER A 59 -10.65 8.11 -29.20
C SER A 59 -9.62 8.78 -30.11
N PRO A 60 -9.95 9.08 -31.39
CA PRO A 60 -9.00 9.66 -32.33
C PRO A 60 -8.40 10.99 -31.84
N LEU A 61 -9.22 11.86 -31.27
CA LEU A 61 -8.78 13.16 -30.76
C LEU A 61 -7.81 13.00 -29.58
N ALA A 62 -8.19 12.22 -28.57
CA ALA A 62 -7.36 12.02 -27.38
C ALA A 62 -6.05 11.29 -27.71
N PHE A 63 -6.09 10.35 -28.64
CA PHE A 63 -4.91 9.62 -29.06
C PHE A 63 -3.93 10.49 -29.86
N GLU A 64 -4.42 11.37 -30.73
CA GLU A 64 -3.56 12.34 -31.43
C GLU A 64 -2.93 13.36 -30.48
N GLU A 65 -3.66 13.83 -29.47
CA GLU A 65 -3.09 14.68 -28.42
C GLU A 65 -2.02 13.94 -27.60
N LEU A 66 -2.26 12.68 -27.24
CA LEU A 66 -1.27 11.85 -26.56
C LEU A 66 0.01 11.67 -27.38
N LYS A 67 -0.11 11.40 -28.69
CA LYS A 67 1.04 11.29 -29.60
C LYS A 67 1.87 12.56 -29.61
N ARG A 68 1.23 13.73 -29.67
CA ARG A 68 1.94 15.02 -29.65
C ARG A 68 2.73 15.19 -28.35
N GLU A 69 2.14 14.84 -27.21
CA GLU A 69 2.79 15.00 -25.90
C GLU A 69 3.94 14.01 -25.71
N ILE A 70 3.78 12.77 -26.20
CA ILE A 70 4.88 11.79 -26.24
C ILE A 70 6.01 12.28 -27.15
N SER A 71 5.68 12.84 -28.33
CA SER A 71 6.67 13.39 -29.25
C SER A 71 7.47 14.53 -28.62
N LEU A 72 6.80 15.46 -27.93
CA LEU A 72 7.47 16.53 -27.20
C LEU A 72 8.35 15.99 -26.07
N ALA A 73 7.84 15.03 -25.28
CA ALA A 73 8.59 14.42 -24.19
C ALA A 73 9.83 13.63 -24.67
N SER A 74 9.73 12.93 -25.81
CA SER A 74 10.86 12.19 -26.41
C SER A 74 12.02 13.09 -26.87
N GLY A 75 11.75 14.38 -27.09
CA GLY A 75 12.79 15.36 -27.40
C GLY A 75 13.64 15.76 -26.20
N ILE A 76 13.26 15.38 -24.98
CA ILE A 76 13.99 15.72 -23.75
C ILE A 76 15.09 14.69 -23.51
N VAL A 77 16.35 15.10 -23.63
CA VAL A 77 17.51 14.25 -23.38
C VAL A 77 18.32 14.88 -22.26
N HIS A 78 18.20 14.32 -21.05
CA HIS A 78 18.89 14.83 -19.86
C HIS A 78 19.20 13.68 -18.90
N PRO A 79 20.34 13.68 -18.18
CA PRO A 79 20.64 12.65 -17.18
C PRO A 79 19.53 12.53 -16.13
N ASN A 80 18.88 13.63 -15.76
CA ASN A 80 17.83 13.67 -14.72
C ASN A 80 16.39 13.56 -15.22
N VAL A 81 16.19 13.22 -16.48
CA VAL A 81 14.86 12.95 -17.06
C VAL A 81 14.85 11.53 -17.61
N VAL A 82 13.73 10.82 -17.46
CA VAL A 82 13.54 9.52 -18.10
C VAL A 82 13.41 9.71 -19.61
N ASN A 83 14.17 8.93 -20.37
CA ASN A 83 14.09 8.94 -21.81
C ASN A 83 12.86 8.16 -22.30
N VAL A 84 11.96 8.85 -22.99
CA VAL A 84 10.83 8.24 -23.70
C VAL A 84 11.30 7.84 -25.09
N LEU A 85 11.32 6.55 -25.38
CA LEU A 85 11.93 5.99 -26.58
C LEU A 85 10.96 5.98 -27.76
N SER A 86 9.74 5.48 -27.55
CA SER A 86 8.75 5.32 -28.62
C SER A 86 7.32 5.13 -28.08
N LEU A 87 6.34 5.44 -28.92
CA LEU A 87 4.98 4.94 -28.80
C LEU A 87 4.80 3.83 -29.85
N GLU A 88 4.47 2.63 -29.40
CA GLU A 88 4.36 1.45 -30.24
C GLU A 88 2.97 0.82 -30.15
N ALA A 89 2.68 -0.04 -31.12
CA ALA A 89 1.42 -0.76 -31.22
C ALA A 89 1.69 -2.23 -31.58
N GLN A 90 1.11 -3.16 -30.81
CA GLN A 90 1.19 -4.59 -31.08
C GLN A 90 -0.12 -5.26 -30.66
N ASP A 91 -0.64 -6.16 -31.48
CA ASP A 91 -1.87 -6.93 -31.21
C ASP A 91 -3.07 -6.05 -30.80
N GLY A 92 -3.19 -4.87 -31.45
CA GLY A 92 -4.24 -3.90 -31.16
C GLY A 92 -4.07 -3.11 -29.86
N GLN A 93 -2.92 -3.23 -29.19
CA GLN A 93 -2.60 -2.52 -27.95
C GLN A 93 -1.54 -1.47 -28.20
N TYR A 94 -1.75 -0.26 -27.67
CA TYR A 94 -0.77 0.82 -27.70
C TYR A 94 -0.03 0.90 -26.38
N PHE A 95 1.27 1.17 -26.45
CA PHE A 95 2.12 1.25 -25.27
C PHE A 95 3.32 2.15 -25.49
N ILE A 96 3.78 2.77 -24.41
CA ILE A 96 4.89 3.72 -24.40
C ILE A 96 6.12 3.00 -23.88
N VAL A 97 7.18 2.97 -24.69
CA VAL A 97 8.47 2.40 -24.33
C VAL A 97 9.37 3.50 -23.80
N MET A 98 9.99 3.25 -22.66
CA MET A 98 10.92 4.17 -22.00
C MET A 98 12.12 3.40 -21.44
N GLU A 99 13.20 4.10 -21.13
CA GLU A 99 14.33 3.48 -20.43
C GLU A 99 13.89 2.90 -19.07
N TYR A 100 14.51 1.79 -18.67
CA TYR A 100 14.30 1.24 -17.34
C TYR A 100 15.26 1.87 -16.34
N ILE A 101 14.74 2.41 -15.24
CA ILE A 101 15.55 2.99 -14.17
C ILE A 101 15.73 1.97 -13.05
N SER A 102 16.96 1.51 -12.83
CA SER A 102 17.32 0.64 -11.70
C SER A 102 17.41 1.47 -10.42
N GLY A 103 16.30 1.59 -9.70
CA GLY A 103 16.22 2.35 -8.47
C GLY A 103 14.84 2.24 -7.81
N GLU A 104 14.56 3.12 -6.86
CA GLU A 104 13.25 3.24 -6.24
C GLU A 104 12.73 4.68 -6.30
N SER A 105 11.41 4.85 -6.23
CA SER A 105 10.81 6.18 -6.16
C SER A 105 11.04 6.81 -4.79
N LEU A 106 11.06 8.14 -4.71
CA LEU A 106 11.13 8.83 -3.43
C LEU A 106 9.96 8.47 -2.51
N GLU A 107 8.78 8.20 -3.08
CA GLU A 107 7.62 7.68 -2.33
C GLU A 107 7.95 6.38 -1.59
N LYS A 108 8.59 5.41 -2.27
CA LYS A 108 9.02 4.15 -1.63
C LYS A 108 10.15 4.38 -0.62
N LYS A 109 11.09 5.27 -0.95
CA LYS A 109 12.22 5.60 -0.09
C LYS A 109 11.75 6.18 1.24
N ILE A 110 10.85 7.18 1.24
CA ILE A 110 10.32 7.76 2.47
C ILE A 110 9.41 6.80 3.23
N ALA A 111 8.67 5.93 2.54
CA ALA A 111 7.80 4.95 3.21
C ALA A 111 8.57 3.92 4.07
N ARG A 112 9.88 3.75 3.83
CA ARG A 112 10.76 2.86 4.61
C ARG A 112 11.41 3.53 5.82
N VAL A 113 11.34 4.85 5.92
CA VAL A 113 11.89 5.61 7.05
C VAL A 113 10.79 5.79 8.09
N GLU A 114 11.11 5.54 9.36
CA GLU A 114 10.15 5.59 10.48
C GLU A 114 9.35 6.90 10.51
N ASP A 115 10.04 8.04 10.44
CA ASP A 115 9.45 9.38 10.43
C ASP A 115 8.95 9.84 9.05
N ARG A 116 9.15 9.02 8.00
CA ARG A 116 8.84 9.34 6.60
C ARG A 116 9.48 10.63 6.05
N LYS A 117 10.50 11.15 6.72
CA LYS A 117 11.28 12.31 6.28
C LYS A 117 12.73 11.91 5.98
N LEU A 118 13.40 12.67 5.13
CA LEU A 118 14.81 12.49 4.80
C LEU A 118 15.65 13.62 5.40
N PRO A 119 16.95 13.37 5.67
CA PRO A 119 17.87 14.43 6.08
C PRO A 119 17.87 15.59 5.07
N GLU A 120 17.89 16.84 5.57
CA GLU A 120 17.87 18.04 4.73
C GLU A 120 18.94 18.00 3.63
N ALA A 121 20.16 17.58 3.98
CA ALA A 121 21.27 17.43 3.05
C ALA A 121 20.94 16.51 1.87
N GLU A 122 20.27 15.39 2.15
CA GLU A 122 19.88 14.41 1.13
C GLU A 122 18.76 14.98 0.24
N VAL A 123 17.76 15.64 0.83
CA VAL A 123 16.69 16.31 0.09
C VAL A 123 17.25 17.36 -0.86
N ILE A 124 18.11 18.25 -0.37
CA ILE A 124 18.73 19.30 -1.20
C ILE A 124 19.50 18.69 -2.37
N ARG A 125 20.32 17.65 -2.11
CA ARG A 125 21.09 16.96 -3.16
C ARG A 125 20.19 16.35 -4.24
N ILE A 126 19.09 15.70 -3.84
CA ILE A 126 18.15 15.06 -4.77
C ILE A 126 17.39 16.11 -5.57
N MET A 127 16.90 17.15 -4.90
CA MET A 127 16.01 18.14 -5.50
C MET A 127 16.76 19.13 -6.41
N LYS A 128 18.06 19.37 -6.20
CA LYS A 128 18.92 20.08 -7.18
C LYS A 128 18.95 19.35 -8.53
N LYS A 129 19.27 18.05 -8.50
CA LYS A 129 19.27 17.18 -9.69
C LYS A 129 17.89 17.12 -10.37
N ALA A 130 16.82 17.09 -9.57
CA ALA A 130 15.46 17.16 -10.11
C ALA A 130 15.20 18.51 -10.80
N ALA A 131 15.60 19.63 -10.18
CA ALA A 131 15.46 20.97 -10.76
C ALA A 131 16.19 21.10 -12.10
N GLU A 132 17.42 20.58 -12.22
CA GLU A 132 18.17 20.52 -13.50
C GLU A 132 17.35 19.84 -14.61
N GLY A 133 16.74 18.69 -14.33
CA GLY A 133 15.89 17.98 -15.29
C GLY A 133 14.61 18.75 -15.67
N ILE A 134 14.00 19.45 -14.71
CA ILE A 134 12.80 20.27 -14.95
C ILE A 134 13.16 21.48 -15.84
N ILE A 135 14.30 22.12 -15.58
CA ILE A 135 14.80 23.26 -16.37
C ILE A 135 14.97 22.88 -17.84
N GLU A 136 15.56 21.71 -18.13
CA GLU A 136 15.73 21.21 -19.50
C GLU A 136 14.37 20.94 -20.18
N ALA A 137 13.42 20.32 -19.47
CA ALA A 137 12.08 20.10 -20.00
C ALA A 137 11.33 21.42 -20.28
N HIS A 138 11.42 22.38 -19.36
CA HIS A 138 10.85 23.71 -19.48
C HIS A 138 11.44 24.48 -20.66
N GLY A 139 12.75 24.36 -20.90
CA GLY A 139 13.43 24.91 -22.08
C GLY A 139 12.89 24.38 -23.42
N LYS A 140 12.27 23.20 -23.41
CA LYS A 140 11.59 22.59 -24.57
C LYS A 140 10.08 22.78 -24.57
N ASN A 141 9.57 23.70 -23.74
CA ASN A 141 8.14 23.97 -23.55
C ASN A 141 7.32 22.77 -23.07
N VAL A 142 7.95 21.82 -22.37
CA VAL A 142 7.28 20.66 -21.77
C VAL A 142 7.10 20.90 -20.27
N ILE A 143 5.85 20.91 -19.82
CA ILE A 143 5.48 21.09 -18.41
C ILE A 143 5.10 19.72 -17.84
N HIS A 144 5.61 19.38 -16.66
CA HIS A 144 5.43 18.06 -16.05
C HIS A 144 3.99 17.85 -15.56
N ARG A 145 3.41 18.83 -14.83
CA ARG A 145 2.02 18.90 -14.33
C ARG A 145 1.59 17.88 -13.27
N ASP A 146 2.42 16.87 -12.98
CA ASP A 146 2.15 15.82 -11.99
C ASP A 146 3.36 15.54 -11.06
N LEU A 147 4.13 16.58 -10.70
CA LEU A 147 5.39 16.39 -9.96
C LEU A 147 5.12 16.00 -8.50
N LYS A 148 5.63 14.83 -8.09
CA LYS A 148 5.43 14.22 -6.76
C LYS A 148 6.51 13.18 -6.46
N PRO A 149 6.72 12.73 -5.20
CA PRO A 149 7.75 11.74 -4.85
C PRO A 149 7.68 10.44 -5.65
N ARG A 150 6.47 10.02 -6.06
CA ARG A 150 6.28 8.81 -6.88
C ARG A 150 6.94 8.91 -8.26
N ASN A 151 7.04 10.11 -8.81
CA ASN A 151 7.55 10.39 -10.15
C ASN A 151 9.03 10.81 -10.14
N ILE A 152 9.72 10.70 -9.00
CA ILE A 152 11.16 10.95 -8.88
C ILE A 152 11.82 9.66 -8.41
N MET A 153 12.69 9.09 -9.25
CA MET A 153 13.44 7.87 -8.98
C MET A 153 14.84 8.20 -8.50
N VAL A 154 15.34 7.42 -7.54
CA VAL A 154 16.72 7.46 -7.07
C VAL A 154 17.32 6.06 -7.18
N SER A 155 18.43 5.94 -7.90
CA SER A 155 19.20 4.72 -8.03
C SER A 155 20.24 4.59 -6.92
N ALA A 156 20.78 3.38 -6.74
CA ALA A 156 21.73 3.07 -5.66
C ALA A 156 23.05 3.87 -5.76
N ASP A 157 23.46 4.25 -6.98
CA ASP A 157 24.60 5.14 -7.26
C ASP A 157 24.28 6.64 -7.03
N GLY A 158 23.06 6.94 -6.55
CA GLY A 158 22.63 8.30 -6.24
C GLY A 158 22.23 9.12 -7.47
N GLN A 159 21.97 8.48 -8.62
CA GLN A 159 21.37 9.17 -9.75
C GLN A 159 19.86 9.41 -9.55
N VAL A 160 19.40 10.59 -9.95
CA VAL A 160 18.02 11.06 -9.79
C VAL A 160 17.38 11.27 -11.15
N LYS A 161 16.24 10.63 -11.41
CA LYS A 161 15.50 10.78 -12.67
C LYS A 161 14.02 11.07 -12.43
N ILE A 162 13.50 12.05 -13.16
CA ILE A 162 12.09 12.40 -13.18
C ILE A 162 11.38 11.56 -14.24
N LEU A 163 10.24 10.99 -13.87
CA LEU A 163 9.40 10.14 -14.72
C LEU A 163 8.24 10.94 -15.33
N ASP A 164 7.72 10.51 -16.49
CA ASP A 164 6.38 10.88 -16.99
C ASP A 164 6.10 12.40 -17.20
N PHE A 165 6.97 13.13 -17.90
CA PHE A 165 6.70 14.53 -18.28
C PHE A 165 5.46 14.67 -19.16
N GLY A 166 4.40 15.34 -18.67
CA GLY A 166 3.24 15.79 -19.44
C GLY A 166 2.28 14.67 -19.89
N VAL A 167 2.80 13.50 -20.26
CA VAL A 167 2.07 12.34 -20.78
C VAL A 167 1.05 11.82 -19.76
N SER A 168 1.44 11.65 -18.49
CA SER A 168 0.53 11.20 -17.43
C SER A 168 -0.63 12.17 -17.21
N HIS A 169 -0.34 13.47 -17.11
CA HIS A 169 -1.38 14.47 -16.90
C HIS A 169 -2.36 14.50 -18.09
N ARG A 170 -1.85 14.40 -19.32
CA ARG A 170 -2.68 14.38 -20.53
C ARG A 170 -3.55 13.14 -20.62
N MET A 171 -3.00 11.95 -20.37
CA MET A 171 -3.78 10.72 -20.28
C MET A 171 -4.89 10.84 -19.24
N THR A 172 -4.57 11.38 -18.06
CA THR A 172 -5.55 11.60 -17.00
C THR A 172 -6.67 12.53 -17.45
N ARG A 173 -6.32 13.67 -18.06
CA ARG A 173 -7.29 14.65 -18.53
C ARG A 173 -8.20 14.07 -19.60
N SER A 174 -7.65 13.45 -20.64
CA SER A 174 -8.45 12.82 -21.70
C SER A 174 -9.34 11.72 -21.14
N MET A 175 -8.84 10.92 -20.19
CA MET A 175 -9.66 9.93 -19.51
C MET A 175 -10.79 10.56 -18.69
N THR A 176 -10.54 11.66 -17.98
CA THR A 176 -11.59 12.40 -17.27
C THR A 176 -12.63 12.97 -18.22
N GLU A 177 -12.22 13.53 -19.36
CA GLU A 177 -13.12 14.05 -20.38
C GLU A 177 -13.94 12.94 -21.06
N LEU A 178 -13.32 11.80 -21.39
CA LEU A 178 -13.96 10.67 -22.06
C LEU A 178 -14.90 9.87 -21.16
N THR A 179 -14.56 9.74 -19.87
CA THR A 179 -15.28 8.83 -18.97
C THR A 179 -16.07 9.56 -17.87
N GLY A 180 -15.82 10.86 -17.66
CA GLY A 180 -16.36 11.62 -16.53
C GLY A 180 -15.70 11.29 -15.19
N TRP A 181 -14.63 10.48 -15.16
CA TRP A 181 -13.92 10.10 -13.95
C TRP A 181 -12.81 11.09 -13.63
N GLY A 182 -13.03 11.91 -12.60
CA GLY A 182 -12.02 12.86 -12.11
C GLY A 182 -10.76 12.13 -11.60
N ALA A 183 -9.61 12.76 -11.80
CA ALA A 183 -8.29 12.35 -11.31
C ALA A 183 -8.25 12.20 -9.78
N THR A 184 -8.73 11.07 -9.26
CA THR A 184 -8.68 10.77 -7.83
C THR A 184 -7.28 10.30 -7.46
N GLY A 185 -6.42 11.21 -6.99
CA GLY A 185 -5.18 10.78 -6.31
C GLY A 185 -4.00 11.75 -6.30
N THR A 186 -3.94 12.78 -7.16
CA THR A 186 -2.77 13.71 -7.18
C THR A 186 -3.07 15.12 -6.69
N TRP A 187 -4.29 15.42 -6.26
CA TRP A 187 -4.65 16.78 -5.85
C TRP A 187 -3.72 17.42 -4.78
N PRO A 188 -3.07 16.69 -3.83
CA PRO A 188 -2.20 17.33 -2.84
C PRO A 188 -1.00 18.06 -3.44
N TYR A 189 -0.55 17.66 -4.63
CA TYR A 189 0.60 18.22 -5.34
C TYR A 189 0.18 19.17 -6.47
N MET A 190 -1.12 19.29 -6.75
CA MET A 190 -1.63 20.17 -7.79
C MET A 190 -1.64 21.62 -7.30
N ALA A 191 -1.22 22.53 -8.18
CA ALA A 191 -1.27 23.96 -7.90
C ALA A 191 -2.74 24.46 -7.82
N PRO A 192 -3.03 25.55 -7.10
CA PRO A 192 -4.38 26.11 -6.98
C PRO A 192 -5.06 26.37 -8.34
N GLU A 193 -4.30 26.83 -9.33
CA GLU A 193 -4.75 27.08 -10.71
C GLU A 193 -5.15 25.80 -11.47
N GLN A 194 -4.55 24.65 -11.14
CA GLN A 194 -4.91 23.35 -11.73
C GLN A 194 -6.22 22.82 -11.13
N LEU A 195 -6.55 23.20 -9.89
CA LEU A 195 -7.73 22.73 -9.17
C LEU A 195 -8.99 23.55 -9.42
N SER A 196 -8.83 24.81 -9.86
CA SER A 196 -9.90 25.81 -10.02
C SER A 196 -10.62 25.77 -11.37
N ASN A 197 -10.47 24.68 -12.13
CA ASN A 197 -11.06 24.45 -13.46
C ASN A 197 -10.68 25.48 -14.55
N ASN A 198 -9.66 26.33 -14.34
CA ASN A 198 -9.09 27.20 -15.36
C ASN A 198 -8.08 26.44 -16.25
N PHE A 199 -8.51 25.29 -16.75
CA PHE A 199 -7.69 24.42 -17.59
C PHE A 199 -7.30 25.16 -18.89
N GLY A 200 -5.98 25.22 -19.16
CA GLY A 200 -5.43 25.91 -20.34
C GLY A 200 -4.61 27.18 -20.05
N ARG A 201 -4.52 27.63 -18.80
CA ARG A 201 -3.64 28.74 -18.36
C ARG A 201 -2.45 28.29 -17.49
N GLU A 202 -2.18 26.99 -17.48
CA GLU A 202 -1.05 26.40 -16.76
C GLU A 202 0.26 26.80 -17.45
N ASN A 203 1.19 27.36 -16.69
CA ASN A 203 2.57 27.57 -17.13
C ASN A 203 3.51 26.75 -16.23
N GLN A 204 4.81 26.89 -16.43
CA GLN A 204 5.87 26.19 -15.72
C GLN A 204 5.80 26.33 -14.17
N GLN A 205 5.13 27.36 -13.64
CA GLN A 205 4.99 27.59 -12.18
C GLN A 205 4.13 26.51 -11.49
N VAL A 206 3.35 25.71 -12.22
CA VAL A 206 2.66 24.54 -11.64
C VAL A 206 3.66 23.48 -11.17
N ASP A 207 4.78 23.34 -11.89
CA ASP A 207 5.84 22.41 -11.49
C ASP A 207 6.64 22.97 -10.31
N VAL A 208 6.82 24.30 -10.21
CA VAL A 208 7.39 24.95 -9.02
C VAL A 208 6.57 24.64 -7.78
N TRP A 209 5.23 24.69 -7.88
CA TRP A 209 4.35 24.31 -6.77
C TRP A 209 4.52 22.83 -6.41
N GLY A 210 4.41 21.92 -7.37
CA GLY A 210 4.56 20.48 -7.14
C GLY A 210 5.95 20.12 -6.56
N PHE A 211 6.98 20.85 -6.97
CA PHE A 211 8.34 20.76 -6.42
C PHE A 211 8.37 21.18 -4.96
N GLY A 212 7.74 22.31 -4.61
CA GLY A 212 7.60 22.78 -3.23
C GLY A 212 6.85 21.79 -2.34
N VAL A 213 5.73 21.23 -2.81
CA VAL A 213 4.97 20.21 -2.06
C VAL A 213 5.82 18.96 -1.85
N THR A 214 6.55 18.53 -2.88
CA THR A 214 7.46 17.39 -2.80
C THR A 214 8.56 17.64 -1.76
N MET A 215 9.24 18.78 -1.80
CA MET A 215 10.23 19.14 -0.78
C MET A 215 9.64 19.17 0.63
N TYR A 216 8.47 19.79 0.79
CA TYR A 216 7.79 19.87 2.08
C TYR A 216 7.58 18.47 2.68
N GLN A 217 7.09 17.54 1.87
CA GLN A 217 6.86 16.16 2.31
C GLN A 217 8.15 15.41 2.60
N LEU A 218 9.18 15.56 1.78
CA LEU A 218 10.46 14.91 2.03
C LEU A 218 11.11 15.40 3.33
N LEU A 219 10.89 16.66 3.72
CA LEU A 219 11.49 17.26 4.92
C LEU A 219 10.66 17.05 6.18
N SER A 220 9.33 16.99 6.08
CA SER A 220 8.42 16.86 7.23
C SER A 220 7.81 15.48 7.42
N GLY A 221 7.77 14.65 6.37
CA GLY A 221 7.05 13.38 6.33
C GLY A 221 5.56 13.50 5.98
N GLU A 222 5.00 14.70 5.93
CA GLU A 222 3.58 14.94 5.61
C GLU A 222 3.41 15.89 4.42
N VAL A 223 2.27 15.82 3.74
CA VAL A 223 1.90 16.84 2.74
C VAL A 223 1.40 18.12 3.46
N PRO A 224 1.66 19.32 2.92
CA PRO A 224 1.26 20.59 3.53
C PRO A 224 -0.26 20.81 3.59
N PHE A 225 -1.01 20.15 2.70
CA PHE A 225 -2.47 20.31 2.58
C PHE A 225 -3.16 18.95 2.69
N LYS A 226 -4.11 18.83 3.63
CA LYS A 226 -4.85 17.59 3.92
C LYS A 226 -6.23 17.54 3.25
N ASP A 227 -6.71 18.67 2.73
CA ASP A 227 -7.93 18.77 1.94
C ASP A 227 -7.69 19.58 0.64
N ARG A 228 -8.32 19.16 -0.46
CA ARG A 228 -8.34 19.89 -1.73
C ARG A 228 -8.84 21.32 -1.53
N GLN A 229 -9.86 21.50 -0.69
CA GLN A 229 -10.43 22.82 -0.44
C GLN A 229 -9.45 23.76 0.26
N GLN A 230 -8.51 23.24 1.06
CA GLN A 230 -7.47 24.06 1.69
C GLN A 230 -6.53 24.69 0.65
N ILE A 231 -6.28 24.00 -0.47
CA ILE A 231 -5.46 24.54 -1.56
C ILE A 231 -6.22 25.63 -2.32
N VAL A 232 -7.50 25.38 -2.62
CA VAL A 232 -8.36 26.34 -3.35
C VAL A 232 -8.59 27.61 -2.53
N ASP A 233 -8.91 27.45 -1.25
CA ASP A 233 -9.22 28.56 -0.34
C ASP A 233 -8.01 29.06 0.43
N LEU A 234 -6.79 28.68 0.01
CA LEU A 234 -5.56 29.05 0.71
C LEU A 234 -5.53 30.57 0.95
N LYS A 235 -5.53 31.01 2.21
CA LYS A 235 -5.47 32.43 2.56
C LYS A 235 -4.05 32.85 2.95
N GLU A 236 -3.34 31.93 3.59
CA GLU A 236 -1.96 32.10 4.03
C GLU A 236 -1.17 30.86 3.63
N ASN A 237 0.14 31.03 3.42
CA ASN A 237 1.03 29.93 3.05
C ASN A 237 1.16 28.90 4.18
N PRO A 238 1.54 27.65 3.88
CA PRO A 238 1.70 26.61 4.89
C PRO A 238 2.68 27.03 6.00
N PHE A 239 2.57 26.37 7.16
CA PHE A 239 3.47 26.63 8.29
C PHE A 239 4.93 26.41 7.89
N PRO A 240 5.86 27.31 8.25
CA PRO A 240 7.29 27.12 8.03
C PRO A 240 7.76 25.78 8.59
N LEU A 241 8.64 25.10 7.85
CA LEU A 241 9.25 23.85 8.33
C LEU A 241 10.25 24.16 9.46
N GLU A 242 10.08 23.47 10.58
CA GLU A 242 11.01 23.47 11.71
C GLU A 242 12.05 22.34 11.58
N GLY A 243 13.17 22.44 12.30
CA GLY A 243 14.21 21.42 12.31
C GLY A 243 15.09 21.35 11.05
N ILE A 244 14.96 22.34 10.15
CA ILE A 244 15.78 22.50 8.93
C ILE A 244 16.36 23.93 8.86
N SER A 245 17.27 24.19 7.91
CA SER A 245 17.78 25.54 7.72
C SER A 245 16.67 26.53 7.35
N LYS A 246 16.77 27.75 7.89
CA LYS A 246 15.86 28.87 7.55
C LYS A 246 15.85 29.18 6.05
N LYS A 247 16.93 28.86 5.33
CA LYS A 247 17.00 29.07 3.89
C LYS A 247 16.14 28.03 3.16
N THR A 248 16.31 26.74 3.44
CA THR A 248 15.47 25.69 2.86
C THR A 248 14.00 25.90 3.15
N SER A 249 13.64 26.24 4.40
CA SER A 249 12.25 26.55 4.77
C SER A 249 11.68 27.70 3.92
N ARG A 250 12.44 28.79 3.73
CA ARG A 250 12.04 29.91 2.87
C ARG A 250 11.85 29.52 1.40
N ILE A 251 12.74 28.69 0.85
CA ILE A 251 12.62 28.20 -0.54
C ILE A 251 11.31 27.43 -0.71
N VAL A 252 11.04 26.45 0.18
CA VAL A 252 9.81 25.66 0.14
C VAL A 252 8.58 26.57 0.25
N MET A 253 8.59 27.53 1.17
CA MET A 253 7.47 28.47 1.35
C MET A 253 7.27 29.39 0.14
N LYS A 254 8.34 29.81 -0.54
CA LYS A 254 8.25 30.62 -1.76
C LYS A 254 7.72 29.81 -2.94
N CYS A 255 8.05 28.53 -3.05
CA CYS A 255 7.43 27.62 -4.02
C CYS A 255 5.92 27.45 -3.78
N LEU A 256 5.46 27.52 -2.53
CA LEU A 256 4.07 27.29 -2.11
C LEU A 256 3.23 28.56 -2.00
N GLN A 257 3.67 29.67 -2.60
CA GLN A 257 2.85 30.89 -2.68
C GLN A 257 1.62 30.62 -3.54
N LYS A 258 0.42 30.89 -3.00
CA LYS A 258 -0.83 30.74 -3.78
C LYS A 258 -0.79 31.59 -5.05
N ASP A 259 -0.43 32.86 -4.88
CA ASP A 259 -0.29 33.83 -5.96
C ASP A 259 0.93 33.48 -6.82
N ARG A 260 0.69 33.28 -8.11
CA ARG A 260 1.69 32.87 -9.10
C ARG A 260 2.80 33.91 -9.25
N GLU A 261 2.46 35.19 -9.14
CA GLU A 261 3.41 36.29 -9.27
C GLU A 261 4.36 36.37 -8.05
N LYS A 262 3.98 35.77 -6.93
CA LYS A 262 4.79 35.72 -5.71
C LYS A 262 5.65 34.46 -5.61
N ARG A 263 5.37 33.43 -6.43
CA ARG A 263 6.20 32.23 -6.55
C ARG A 263 7.50 32.55 -7.29
N TYR A 264 8.44 31.62 -7.25
CA TYR A 264 9.51 31.59 -8.25
C TYR A 264 8.92 31.53 -9.65
N GLN A 265 9.47 32.34 -10.55
CA GLN A 265 8.98 32.44 -11.93
C GLN A 265 9.58 31.36 -12.81
N ASP A 266 10.78 30.90 -12.46
CA ASP A 266 11.55 29.88 -13.17
C ASP A 266 12.14 28.87 -12.17
N MET A 267 12.26 27.60 -12.57
CA MET A 267 12.93 26.58 -11.77
C MET A 267 14.43 26.86 -11.60
N ARG A 268 15.05 27.65 -12.48
CA ARG A 268 16.43 28.16 -12.34
C ARG A 268 16.61 28.98 -11.07
N GLU A 269 15.66 29.87 -10.76
CA GLU A 269 15.71 30.66 -9.53
C GLU A 269 15.63 29.76 -8.28
N VAL A 270 14.87 28.67 -8.35
CA VAL A 270 14.79 27.67 -7.27
C VAL A 270 16.14 26.97 -7.12
N LEU A 271 16.77 26.56 -8.23
CA LEU A 271 18.06 25.88 -8.23
C LEU A 271 19.17 26.78 -7.66
N GLU A 272 19.24 28.05 -8.08
CA GLU A 272 20.19 29.05 -7.56
C GLU A 272 20.05 29.19 -6.03
N ASP A 273 18.83 29.34 -5.52
CA ASP A 273 18.60 29.45 -4.08
C ASP A 273 18.97 28.15 -3.34
N LEU A 274 18.72 26.97 -3.93
CA LEU A 274 19.14 25.68 -3.38
C LEU A 274 20.66 25.53 -3.35
N GLU A 275 21.38 26.06 -4.35
CA GLU A 275 22.84 26.03 -4.44
C GLU A 275 23.49 26.76 -3.27
N GLU A 276 22.90 27.87 -2.86
CA GLU A 276 23.38 28.67 -1.74
C GLU A 276 23.02 28.11 -0.34
N VAL A 277 22.30 26.98 -0.26
CA VAL A 277 22.05 26.30 1.03
C VAL A 277 23.35 25.65 1.50
N LYS A 278 23.98 26.24 2.54
CA LYS A 278 25.14 25.66 3.21
C LYS A 278 24.72 24.45 4.04
N ILE A 279 25.19 23.27 3.65
CA ILE A 279 24.94 22.02 4.37
C ILE A 279 26.05 21.84 5.40
N GLU A 280 25.81 22.20 6.66
CA GLU A 280 26.77 22.03 7.78
C GLU A 280 27.06 20.54 8.12
N ALA A 281 26.34 19.60 7.51
CA ALA A 281 26.41 18.18 7.84
C ALA A 281 27.47 17.39 7.07
N ALA A 282 27.96 17.86 5.92
CA ALA A 282 28.89 17.09 5.07
C ALA A 282 30.31 16.98 5.66
N GLU A 283 30.74 17.96 6.48
CA GLU A 283 32.08 17.96 7.08
C GLU A 283 32.18 17.05 8.32
N ARG A 284 31.06 16.72 8.98
CA ARG A 284 31.08 15.89 10.19
C ARG A 284 31.30 14.41 9.90
N GLU A 285 30.75 13.86 8.82
CA GLU A 285 30.92 12.43 8.53
C GLU A 285 32.32 12.08 7.98
N MET A 286 32.92 12.95 7.16
CA MET A 286 34.30 12.75 6.68
C MET A 286 35.35 12.91 7.79
N GLY A 287 35.09 13.71 8.82
CA GLY A 287 36.00 13.90 9.96
C GLY A 287 36.04 12.74 10.96
N VAL A 288 34.98 11.92 11.04
CA VAL A 288 34.94 10.75 11.95
C VAL A 288 35.86 9.64 11.42
N TRP A 289 35.81 9.34 10.13
CA TRP A 289 36.67 8.32 9.52
C TRP A 289 38.14 8.72 9.44
N ALA A 290 38.45 10.01 9.28
CA ALA A 290 39.82 10.52 9.30
C ALA A 290 40.51 10.35 10.67
N ARG A 291 39.75 10.31 11.77
CA ARG A 291 40.27 10.06 13.13
C ARG A 291 40.55 8.59 13.45
N PHE A 292 40.03 7.65 12.65
CA PHE A 292 40.25 6.21 12.86
C PHE A 292 41.63 5.71 12.37
N LEU A 293 42.39 6.54 11.64
CA LEU A 293 43.67 6.13 11.05
C LEU A 293 44.86 6.14 12.05
N GLU A 294 44.67 6.55 13.31
CA GLU A 294 45.76 6.64 14.31
C GLU A 294 45.72 5.59 15.44
N TRP A 295 44.84 4.58 15.38
CA TRP A 295 44.63 3.62 16.49
C TRP A 295 45.49 2.33 16.56
N PRO A 296 46.58 2.10 15.79
CA PRO A 296 47.36 0.85 15.94
C PRO A 296 47.89 0.62 17.37
N ARG A 297 48.21 1.67 18.11
CA ARG A 297 48.79 1.58 19.47
C ARG A 297 47.76 1.28 20.56
N VAL A 298 46.53 1.76 20.40
CA VAL A 298 45.45 1.57 21.39
C VAL A 298 44.91 0.13 21.32
N ILE A 299 44.76 -0.41 20.11
CA ILE A 299 44.33 -1.79 19.90
C ILE A 299 45.36 -2.77 20.46
N ALA A 300 46.67 -2.52 20.25
CA ALA A 300 47.75 -3.34 20.80
C ALA A 300 47.77 -3.34 22.35
N ALA A 301 47.59 -2.17 22.98
CA ALA A 301 47.54 -2.06 24.43
C ALA A 301 46.32 -2.78 25.04
N ALA A 302 45.15 -2.67 24.41
CA ALA A 302 43.94 -3.35 24.84
C ALA A 302 44.07 -4.88 24.78
N THR A 303 44.71 -5.42 23.73
CA THR A 303 44.96 -6.86 23.62
C THR A 303 45.89 -7.40 24.70
N VAL A 304 46.91 -6.63 25.09
CA VAL A 304 47.83 -7.03 26.18
C VAL A 304 47.12 -7.02 27.53
N LEU A 305 46.29 -6.01 27.81
CA LEU A 305 45.52 -5.93 29.05
C LEU A 305 44.49 -7.06 29.15
N LEU A 306 43.84 -7.44 28.05
CA LEU A 306 42.91 -8.56 28.02
C LEU A 306 43.62 -9.90 28.33
N ALA A 307 44.80 -10.12 27.75
CA ALA A 307 45.58 -11.32 28.00
C ALA A 307 46.04 -11.42 29.46
N LEU A 308 46.46 -10.30 30.06
CA LEU A 308 46.84 -10.25 31.48
C LEU A 308 45.65 -10.49 32.41
N PHE A 309 44.45 -9.99 32.05
CA PHE A 309 43.23 -10.25 32.80
C PHE A 309 42.87 -11.75 32.82
N PHE A 310 42.93 -12.42 31.67
CA PHE A 310 42.67 -13.87 31.59
C PHE A 310 43.72 -14.70 32.35
N LEU A 311 44.99 -14.29 32.31
CA LEU A 311 46.05 -14.95 33.07
C LEU A 311 45.84 -14.81 34.58
N PHE A 312 45.46 -13.61 35.05
CA PHE A 312 45.14 -13.34 36.44
C PHE A 312 43.91 -14.13 36.91
N TYR A 313 42.86 -14.19 36.08
CA TYR A 313 41.64 -14.93 36.37
C TYR A 313 41.88 -16.44 36.47
N ALA A 314 42.72 -16.99 35.60
CA ALA A 314 43.11 -18.41 35.64
C ALA A 314 43.90 -18.77 36.91
N LEU A 315 44.73 -17.86 37.42
CA LEU A 315 45.50 -18.06 38.65
C LEU A 315 44.63 -18.04 39.92
N ILE A 316 43.54 -17.26 39.92
CA ILE A 316 42.58 -17.21 41.03
C ILE A 316 41.74 -18.49 41.09
N LEU A 317 41.29 -19.00 39.94
CA LEU A 317 40.46 -20.21 39.88
C LEU A 317 41.20 -21.49 40.30
N ASN A 318 42.53 -21.51 40.23
CA ASN A 318 43.33 -22.69 40.58
C ASN A 318 43.56 -22.88 42.09
N ARG A 319 42.96 -22.03 42.95
CA ARG A 319 43.16 -22.06 44.42
C ARG A 319 41.94 -22.41 45.26
N THR A 320 40.79 -22.75 44.66
CA THR A 320 39.59 -23.11 45.40
C THR A 320 39.08 -24.50 44.97
N SER A 321 39.19 -25.47 45.89
CA SER A 321 38.61 -26.81 45.79
C SER A 321 37.08 -26.75 45.65
N PRO A 322 36.43 -27.65 44.89
CA PRO A 322 35.02 -27.53 44.52
C PRO A 322 34.11 -28.22 45.54
N TYR A 323 33.38 -27.45 46.35
CA TYR A 323 32.25 -27.97 47.12
C TYR A 323 31.08 -26.96 47.11
N ASN A 324 29.87 -27.47 46.83
CA ASN A 324 28.53 -26.86 46.95
C ASN A 324 27.94 -25.99 45.83
N LEU A 325 28.01 -26.41 44.55
CA LEU A 325 27.14 -25.85 43.49
C LEU A 325 26.16 -26.87 42.87
N ASP A 326 26.45 -28.17 42.93
CA ASP A 326 25.60 -29.19 42.29
C ASP A 326 24.32 -29.54 43.05
N THR A 327 24.30 -29.36 44.39
CA THR A 327 23.12 -29.72 45.21
C THR A 327 22.00 -28.69 45.14
N ALA A 328 22.32 -27.38 45.11
CA ALA A 328 21.32 -26.32 45.02
C ALA A 328 20.62 -26.29 43.64
N ALA A 329 21.39 -26.43 42.55
CA ALA A 329 20.85 -26.49 41.19
C ALA A 329 20.02 -27.77 40.93
N ALA A 330 20.34 -28.89 41.61
CA ALA A 330 19.57 -30.13 41.53
C ALA A 330 18.23 -30.03 42.28
N VAL A 331 18.19 -29.35 43.43
CA VAL A 331 16.96 -29.14 44.22
C VAL A 331 15.99 -28.20 43.49
N GLU A 332 16.47 -27.06 42.98
CA GLU A 332 15.65 -26.09 42.23
C GLU A 332 15.04 -26.71 40.96
N LYS A 333 15.82 -27.54 40.26
CA LYS A 333 15.33 -28.29 39.08
C LYS A 333 14.32 -29.37 39.43
N SER A 334 14.33 -29.90 40.65
CA SER A 334 13.36 -30.91 41.11
C SER A 334 12.02 -30.29 41.50
N GLU A 335 12.02 -29.10 42.09
CA GLU A 335 10.80 -28.36 42.47
C GLU A 335 10.05 -27.83 41.26
N ALA A 336 10.74 -27.18 40.32
CA ALA A 336 10.13 -26.70 39.07
C ALA A 336 9.52 -27.85 38.25
N ARG A 337 10.12 -29.05 38.29
CA ARG A 337 9.56 -30.23 37.62
C ARG A 337 8.29 -30.75 38.30
N ARG A 338 8.22 -30.71 39.63
CA ARG A 338 7.03 -31.11 40.40
C ARG A 338 5.86 -30.15 40.15
N GLU A 339 6.15 -28.85 40.10
CA GLU A 339 5.14 -27.83 39.81
C GLU A 339 4.61 -27.93 38.37
N TYR A 340 5.50 -28.19 37.40
CA TYR A 340 5.11 -28.47 36.01
C TYR A 340 4.14 -29.67 35.91
N GLU A 341 4.49 -30.82 36.50
CA GLU A 341 3.63 -32.01 36.46
C GLU A 341 2.30 -31.79 37.20
N GLY A 342 2.29 -30.96 38.27
CA GLY A 342 1.07 -30.55 38.96
C GLY A 342 0.09 -29.80 38.06
N TYR A 343 0.58 -28.81 37.31
CA TYR A 343 -0.26 -28.08 36.35
C TYR A 343 -0.69 -28.95 35.16
N MET A 344 0.15 -29.87 34.71
CA MET A 344 -0.22 -30.83 33.65
C MET A 344 -1.36 -31.76 34.11
N GLY A 345 -1.33 -32.26 35.35
CA GLY A 345 -2.42 -33.07 35.90
C GLY A 345 -3.73 -32.30 36.03
N MET A 346 -3.68 -31.04 36.47
CA MET A 346 -4.88 -30.16 36.52
C MET A 346 -5.43 -29.87 35.12
N ALA A 347 -4.54 -29.73 34.12
CA ALA A 347 -4.96 -29.55 32.74
C ALA A 347 -5.68 -30.79 32.18
N GLU A 348 -5.15 -31.98 32.43
CA GLU A 348 -5.75 -33.25 32.03
C GLU A 348 -7.11 -33.47 32.70
N GLU A 349 -7.23 -33.17 33.99
CA GLU A 349 -8.49 -33.30 34.72
C GLU A 349 -9.55 -32.31 34.21
N ALA A 350 -9.17 -31.05 33.97
CA ALA A 350 -10.07 -30.05 33.39
C ALA A 350 -10.52 -30.44 31.97
N ALA A 351 -9.60 -30.97 31.15
CA ALA A 351 -9.91 -31.47 29.82
C ALA A 351 -10.88 -32.66 29.85
N ALA A 352 -10.71 -33.59 30.79
CA ALA A 352 -11.61 -34.73 30.98
C ALA A 352 -13.04 -34.29 31.32
N ARG A 353 -13.21 -33.15 31.99
CA ARG A 353 -14.51 -32.52 32.29
C ARG A 353 -15.05 -31.65 31.16
N SER A 354 -14.39 -31.63 29.99
CA SER A 354 -14.67 -30.74 28.87
C SER A 354 -14.56 -29.23 29.22
N ASP A 355 -13.88 -28.89 30.32
CA ASP A 355 -13.55 -27.51 30.66
C ASP A 355 -12.21 -27.13 30.02
N TYR A 356 -12.23 -26.99 28.70
CA TYR A 356 -11.01 -26.69 27.95
C TYR A 356 -10.45 -25.29 28.28
N ALA A 357 -11.24 -24.38 28.86
CA ALA A 357 -10.77 -23.05 29.25
C ALA A 357 -9.83 -23.16 30.45
N ALA A 358 -10.27 -23.88 31.49
CA ALA A 358 -9.42 -24.17 32.64
C ALA A 358 -8.20 -25.01 32.24
N ALA A 359 -8.38 -26.02 31.38
CA ALA A 359 -7.28 -26.87 30.92
C ALA A 359 -6.14 -26.07 30.27
N LEU A 360 -6.48 -25.12 29.41
CA LEU A 360 -5.49 -24.30 28.72
C LEU A 360 -4.80 -23.29 29.65
N ALA A 361 -5.53 -22.70 30.60
CA ALA A 361 -4.94 -21.82 31.59
C ALA A 361 -3.89 -22.57 32.46
N TYR A 362 -4.14 -23.84 32.78
CA TYR A 362 -3.15 -24.69 33.45
C TYR A 362 -1.96 -25.02 32.54
N LEU A 363 -2.18 -25.29 31.25
CA LEU A 363 -1.09 -25.52 30.30
C LEU A 363 -0.21 -24.29 30.10
N ASP A 364 -0.77 -23.08 30.08
CA ASP A 364 0.05 -21.85 29.98
C ASP A 364 0.94 -21.65 31.22
N ARG A 365 0.42 -21.97 32.41
CA ARG A 365 1.23 -21.98 33.65
C ARG A 365 2.32 -23.05 33.61
N ALA A 366 2.00 -24.26 33.14
CA ALA A 366 2.98 -25.31 32.92
C ALA A 366 4.06 -24.88 31.91
N LYS A 367 3.68 -24.21 30.81
CA LYS A 367 4.61 -23.71 29.79
C LYS A 367 5.59 -22.68 30.35
N ALA A 368 5.13 -21.79 31.24
CA ALA A 368 5.96 -20.77 31.88
C ALA A 368 7.06 -21.39 32.76
N ILE A 369 6.76 -22.51 33.43
CA ILE A 369 7.67 -23.19 34.36
C ILE A 369 8.52 -24.28 33.65
N ALA A 370 8.18 -24.64 32.40
CA ALA A 370 8.85 -25.67 31.62
C ALA A 370 10.34 -25.34 31.38
N ALA A 371 11.22 -25.96 32.17
CA ALA A 371 12.67 -25.70 32.15
C ALA A 371 13.39 -26.20 30.89
N THR A 372 12.75 -27.00 30.03
CA THR A 372 13.38 -27.55 28.81
C THR A 372 12.50 -27.37 27.58
N SER A 373 13.15 -27.26 26.41
CA SER A 373 12.47 -27.18 25.11
C SER A 373 11.56 -28.39 24.84
N ARG A 374 11.89 -29.57 25.39
CA ARG A 374 11.06 -30.78 25.28
C ARG A 374 9.74 -30.65 26.05
N LEU A 375 9.77 -30.10 27.26
CA LEU A 375 8.56 -29.86 28.07
C LEU A 375 7.69 -28.75 27.46
N LYS A 376 8.30 -27.67 26.97
CA LYS A 376 7.59 -26.62 26.21
C LYS A 376 6.90 -27.21 24.98
N LYS A 377 7.53 -28.14 24.27
CA LYS A 377 6.95 -28.82 23.10
C LYS A 377 5.75 -29.68 23.50
N ARG A 378 5.87 -30.51 24.55
CA ARG A 378 4.79 -31.37 25.05
C ARG A 378 3.54 -30.55 25.42
N THR A 379 3.71 -29.43 26.11
CA THR A 379 2.60 -28.55 26.50
C THR A 379 1.89 -27.96 25.27
N ARG A 380 2.64 -27.55 24.23
CA ARG A 380 2.06 -27.06 22.97
C ARG A 380 1.27 -28.13 22.22
N GLU A 381 1.77 -29.36 22.18
CA GLU A 381 1.11 -30.49 21.51
C GLU A 381 -0.25 -30.78 22.15
N ILE A 382 -0.32 -30.79 23.48
CA ILE A 382 -1.58 -31.00 24.22
C ILE A 382 -2.54 -29.81 24.04
N SER A 383 -2.06 -28.57 24.09
CA SER A 383 -2.91 -27.40 23.79
C SER A 383 -3.52 -27.48 22.38
N ALA A 384 -2.75 -27.93 21.38
CA ALA A 384 -3.23 -28.09 20.02
C ALA A 384 -4.31 -29.18 19.89
N GLU A 385 -4.17 -30.30 20.60
CA GLU A 385 -5.19 -31.37 20.61
C GLU A 385 -6.51 -30.94 21.28
N LEU A 386 -6.42 -30.17 22.37
CA LEU A 386 -7.60 -29.64 23.06
C LEU A 386 -8.36 -28.64 22.18
N ILE A 387 -7.65 -27.73 21.51
CA ILE A 387 -8.26 -26.78 20.56
C ILE A 387 -8.94 -27.53 19.42
N LYS A 388 -8.32 -28.61 18.91
CA LYS A 388 -8.88 -29.43 17.84
C LYS A 388 -10.17 -30.13 18.26
N THR A 389 -10.20 -30.63 19.50
CA THR A 389 -11.38 -31.28 20.07
C THR A 389 -12.53 -30.28 20.28
N ASP A 390 -12.26 -29.12 20.89
CA ASP A 390 -13.25 -28.06 21.13
C ASP A 390 -13.79 -27.49 19.79
N SER A 391 -12.90 -27.26 18.83
CA SER A 391 -13.28 -26.79 17.48
C SER A 391 -14.28 -27.74 16.80
N ARG A 392 -14.04 -29.04 16.90
CA ARG A 392 -14.92 -30.06 16.32
C ARG A 392 -16.30 -30.05 16.98
N GLN A 393 -16.36 -29.94 18.32
CA GLN A 393 -17.63 -29.86 19.04
C GLN A 393 -18.45 -28.61 18.64
N ILE A 394 -17.79 -27.47 18.43
CA ILE A 394 -18.44 -26.25 17.95
C ILE A 394 -18.95 -26.40 16.52
N GLN A 395 -18.17 -27.03 15.63
CA GLN A 395 -18.61 -27.29 14.25
C GLN A 395 -19.82 -28.23 14.20
N GLU A 396 -19.82 -29.31 14.98
CA GLU A 396 -20.96 -30.23 15.11
C GLU A 396 -22.20 -29.50 15.66
N PHE A 397 -22.02 -28.64 16.68
CA PHE A 397 -23.12 -27.83 17.23
C PHE A 397 -23.73 -26.85 16.20
N ILE A 398 -22.89 -26.20 15.39
CA ILE A 398 -23.34 -25.28 14.32
C ILE A 398 -24.13 -26.03 13.24
N GLN A 399 -23.74 -27.27 12.94
CA GLN A 399 -24.45 -28.12 11.96
C GLN A 399 -25.76 -28.70 12.51
N GLY A 400 -25.94 -28.75 13.84
CA GLY A 400 -27.16 -29.21 14.49
C GLY A 400 -28.39 -28.30 14.29
N GLN A 401 -29.50 -28.61 14.97
CA GLN A 401 -30.77 -27.88 14.82
C GLN A 401 -30.91 -26.63 15.72
N ALA A 402 -29.85 -26.21 16.42
CA ALA A 402 -29.92 -25.08 17.33
C ALA A 402 -30.37 -23.76 16.64
N PRO A 403 -31.09 -22.88 17.34
CA PRO A 403 -31.45 -21.56 16.85
C PRO A 403 -30.23 -20.76 16.36
N ARG A 404 -30.46 -19.93 15.35
CA ARG A 404 -29.41 -19.16 14.69
C ARG A 404 -28.65 -18.26 15.66
N GLU A 405 -29.35 -17.60 16.57
CA GLU A 405 -28.78 -16.74 17.61
C GLU A 405 -27.88 -17.51 18.57
N GLU A 406 -28.26 -18.73 18.95
CA GLU A 406 -27.49 -19.59 19.85
C GLU A 406 -26.20 -20.10 19.19
N LYS A 407 -26.26 -20.43 17.90
CA LYS A 407 -25.07 -20.79 17.10
C LYS A 407 -24.07 -19.65 16.98
N ILE A 408 -24.57 -18.42 16.79
CA ILE A 408 -23.75 -17.20 16.75
C ILE A 408 -23.02 -17.02 18.09
N GLU A 409 -23.73 -17.19 19.20
CA GLU A 409 -23.17 -16.96 20.52
C GLU A 409 -22.10 -18.00 20.88
N LYS A 410 -22.34 -19.28 20.60
CA LYS A 410 -21.31 -20.33 20.78
C LYS A 410 -20.05 -20.06 19.96
N CYS A 411 -20.17 -19.58 18.72
CA CYS A 411 -19.00 -19.21 17.92
C CYS A 411 -18.21 -18.05 18.54
N ARG A 412 -18.89 -17.05 19.12
CA ARG A 412 -18.21 -15.91 19.77
C ARG A 412 -17.48 -16.36 21.02
N GLN A 413 -18.12 -17.15 21.88
CA GLN A 413 -17.52 -17.67 23.10
C GLN A 413 -16.26 -18.48 22.79
N PHE A 414 -16.30 -19.33 21.77
CA PHE A 414 -15.13 -20.03 21.27
C PHE A 414 -14.02 -19.06 20.83
N LEU A 415 -14.32 -18.09 19.96
CA LEU A 415 -13.28 -17.17 19.45
C LEU A 415 -12.70 -16.24 20.52
N GLU A 416 -13.48 -15.87 21.53
CA GLU A 416 -13.03 -15.07 22.67
C GLU A 416 -12.09 -15.88 23.57
N LYS A 417 -12.41 -17.16 23.81
CA LYS A 417 -11.58 -18.10 24.57
C LYS A 417 -10.18 -18.30 23.95
N TYR A 418 -10.07 -18.21 22.62
CA TYR A 418 -8.82 -18.42 21.87
C TYR A 418 -8.19 -17.13 21.32
N LYS A 419 -8.61 -15.95 21.80
CA LYS A 419 -8.15 -14.66 21.26
C LYS A 419 -6.62 -14.45 21.40
N ASP A 420 -6.04 -14.91 22.51
CA ASP A 420 -4.63 -14.69 22.86
C ASP A 420 -3.70 -15.77 22.26
N PHE A 421 -4.26 -16.90 21.80
CA PHE A 421 -3.52 -17.94 21.06
C PHE A 421 -3.16 -17.52 19.62
N SER A 422 -3.56 -16.32 19.19
CA SER A 422 -3.29 -15.80 17.85
C SER A 422 -1.86 -15.31 17.64
N ASP A 423 -1.07 -15.14 18.72
CA ASP A 423 0.24 -14.50 18.65
C ASP A 423 1.44 -15.39 19.04
N LEU A 424 1.31 -16.70 19.35
CA LEU A 424 2.47 -17.58 19.61
C LEU A 424 2.17 -19.10 19.49
N ASP A 425 3.07 -19.82 18.81
CA ASP A 425 3.51 -21.20 19.13
C ASP A 425 2.59 -22.43 18.90
N VAL A 426 1.48 -22.31 18.17
CA VAL A 426 0.65 -23.46 17.72
C VAL A 426 0.87 -23.76 16.24
N ASN A 427 0.67 -25.02 15.84
CA ASN A 427 0.90 -25.44 14.45
C ASN A 427 -0.15 -24.84 13.48
N SER A 428 0.16 -24.85 12.19
CA SER A 428 -0.67 -24.26 11.14
C SER A 428 -2.06 -24.91 11.01
N GLU A 429 -2.21 -26.17 11.43
CA GLU A 429 -3.48 -26.90 11.39
C GLU A 429 -4.48 -26.35 12.43
N THR A 430 -4.01 -26.05 13.64
CA THR A 430 -4.84 -25.45 14.71
C THR A 430 -5.35 -24.05 14.32
N LEU A 431 -4.50 -23.23 13.69
CA LEU A 431 -4.88 -21.90 13.20
C LEU A 431 -5.96 -21.96 12.10
N ALA A 432 -5.91 -22.99 11.25
CA ALA A 432 -6.91 -23.21 10.21
C ALA A 432 -8.29 -23.51 10.80
N GLN A 433 -8.37 -24.25 11.91
CA GLN A 433 -9.63 -24.60 12.57
C GLN A 433 -10.30 -23.39 13.23
N ILE A 434 -9.53 -22.53 13.90
CA ILE A 434 -10.03 -21.27 14.46
C ILE A 434 -10.55 -20.35 13.34
N SER A 435 -9.82 -20.26 12.23
CA SER A 435 -10.24 -19.49 11.04
C SER A 435 -11.54 -20.02 10.42
N GLN A 436 -11.73 -21.34 10.40
CA GLN A 436 -12.96 -21.98 9.91
C GLN A 436 -14.19 -21.60 10.74
N ILE A 437 -14.10 -21.61 12.08
CA ILE A 437 -15.19 -21.20 12.97
C ILE A 437 -15.49 -19.69 12.81
N ARG A 438 -14.45 -18.86 12.64
CA ARG A 438 -14.61 -17.43 12.34
C ARG A 438 -15.38 -17.20 11.04
N SER A 439 -15.15 -18.02 10.01
CA SER A 439 -15.93 -17.97 8.76
C SER A 439 -17.40 -18.37 8.95
N LEU A 440 -17.67 -19.39 9.77
CA LEU A 440 -19.04 -19.86 10.04
C LEU A 440 -19.87 -18.80 10.78
N LEU A 441 -19.29 -18.12 11.77
CA LEU A 441 -19.94 -17.01 12.49
C LEU A 441 -20.44 -15.92 11.52
N VAL A 442 -19.61 -15.57 10.54
CA VAL A 442 -19.94 -14.56 9.53
C VAL A 442 -21.09 -15.01 8.63
N GLN A 443 -21.13 -16.29 8.25
CA GLN A 443 -22.23 -16.84 7.47
C GLN A 443 -23.55 -16.79 8.25
N LEU A 444 -23.50 -17.16 9.53
CA LEU A 444 -24.65 -17.13 10.42
C LEU A 444 -25.19 -15.72 10.68
N GLN A 445 -24.52 -14.62 10.32
CA GLN A 445 -24.96 -13.25 10.63
C GLN A 445 -25.69 -12.50 9.48
N ALA A 446 -25.79 -13.05 8.27
CA ALA A 446 -26.39 -12.36 7.10
C ALA A 446 -27.95 -12.39 7.02
N LYS A 447 -28.65 -11.25 6.82
CA LYS A 447 -30.14 -11.16 6.66
C LYS A 447 -30.58 -10.62 5.27
N SER A 448 -31.76 -11.01 4.77
CA SER A 448 -32.38 -10.64 3.45
C SER A 448 -33.45 -9.52 3.55
N VAL A 449 -33.83 -8.85 2.43
CA VAL A 449 -34.74 -7.67 2.38
C VAL A 449 -35.70 -7.66 1.16
N THR A 450 -36.95 -7.19 1.35
CA THR A 450 -38.02 -6.93 0.34
C THR A 450 -38.45 -5.43 0.35
N LEU A 451 -39.00 -4.88 -0.75
CA LEU A 451 -39.30 -3.44 -0.93
C LEU A 451 -40.78 -3.13 -1.29
N SER A 452 -41.30 -1.98 -0.83
CA SER A 452 -42.65 -1.45 -1.15
C SER A 452 -42.66 0.06 -1.51
N HIS A 453 -43.41 0.36 -2.59
CA HIS A 453 -44.00 1.59 -3.19
C HIS A 453 -43.28 2.96 -3.30
N LEU A 454 -43.45 3.58 -4.49
CA LEU A 454 -42.96 4.89 -4.98
C LEU A 454 -44.01 5.55 -5.95
N PRO A 455 -44.08 6.89 -6.10
CA PRO A 455 -44.92 7.60 -7.10
C PRO A 455 -44.23 7.79 -8.47
N LYS A 456 -45.01 8.16 -9.52
CA LYS A 456 -44.75 7.93 -10.97
C LYS A 456 -44.09 9.08 -11.77
N GLY A 457 -43.16 8.73 -12.68
CA GLY A 457 -42.70 9.54 -13.85
C GLY A 457 -41.45 8.97 -14.57
N ILE A 458 -41.58 8.59 -15.86
CA ILE A 458 -40.67 8.15 -16.97
C ILE A 458 -39.27 7.45 -16.75
N ILE A 459 -38.87 7.11 -15.52
CA ILE A 459 -37.51 6.70 -15.05
C ILE A 459 -36.74 7.95 -14.60
N ASP A 460 -37.07 8.43 -13.40
CA ASP A 460 -36.39 9.60 -12.79
C ASP A 460 -35.14 9.26 -11.97
N SER A 461 -34.88 7.98 -11.68
CA SER A 461 -33.62 7.41 -11.12
C SER A 461 -33.92 6.07 -10.46
N TYR A 462 -33.00 5.12 -10.58
CA TYR A 462 -33.04 3.88 -9.81
C TYR A 462 -32.06 4.00 -8.63
N TYR A 463 -32.59 4.02 -7.40
CA TYR A 463 -31.79 3.93 -6.18
C TYR A 463 -32.04 2.58 -5.51
N GLY A 464 -31.20 1.60 -5.82
CA GLY A 464 -31.10 0.37 -5.03
C GLY A 464 -30.26 0.64 -3.78
N LYS A 465 -30.88 0.91 -2.63
CA LYS A 465 -30.15 1.15 -1.38
C LYS A 465 -29.72 -0.17 -0.74
N ILE A 466 -28.48 -0.58 -0.97
CA ILE A 466 -27.84 -1.65 -0.19
C ILE A 466 -27.64 -1.12 1.24
N ARG A 467 -28.49 -1.54 2.18
CA ARG A 467 -28.52 -0.96 3.53
C ARG A 467 -27.27 -1.28 4.35
N ARG A 468 -26.69 -2.48 4.22
CA ARG A 468 -25.47 -2.91 4.92
C ARG A 468 -24.88 -4.16 4.27
N ILE A 469 -23.62 -4.11 3.83
CA ILE A 469 -22.79 -5.29 3.55
C ILE A 469 -21.73 -5.33 4.65
N GLU A 470 -21.84 -6.29 5.57
CA GLU A 470 -20.80 -6.48 6.57
C GLU A 470 -19.65 -7.26 5.97
N ILE A 471 -18.51 -6.58 5.84
CA ILE A 471 -17.21 -7.20 5.61
C ILE A 471 -16.61 -7.37 7.01
N PRO A 472 -16.59 -8.59 7.58
CA PRO A 472 -16.04 -8.79 8.92
C PRO A 472 -14.56 -8.41 8.93
N GLY A 473 -14.15 -7.73 10.01
CA GLY A 473 -12.81 -7.31 10.39
C GLY A 473 -11.74 -7.42 9.29
N LEU A 474 -11.31 -6.26 8.78
CA LEU A 474 -10.08 -6.18 8.00
C LEU A 474 -8.95 -6.88 8.78
N PRO A 475 -8.07 -7.66 8.12
CA PRO A 475 -6.90 -8.25 8.77
C PRO A 475 -6.16 -7.22 9.64
N ARG A 476 -5.60 -7.66 10.78
CA ARG A 476 -4.83 -6.79 11.69
C ARG A 476 -3.76 -6.03 10.88
N GLY A 477 -3.67 -4.72 11.08
CA GLY A 477 -2.70 -3.83 10.42
C GLY A 477 -3.24 -2.99 9.25
N ILE A 478 -4.49 -3.21 8.81
CA ILE A 478 -5.08 -2.45 7.70
C ILE A 478 -5.91 -1.29 8.25
N GLN A 479 -5.51 -0.05 7.94
CA GLN A 479 -6.27 1.15 8.25
C GLN A 479 -7.04 1.63 7.02
N VAL A 480 -8.32 1.97 7.20
CA VAL A 480 -9.12 2.59 6.13
C VAL A 480 -9.03 4.10 6.28
N LEU A 481 -8.29 4.73 5.37
CA LEU A 481 -8.08 6.17 5.33
C LEU A 481 -9.09 6.89 4.42
N GLY A 482 -9.85 6.16 3.59
CA GLY A 482 -10.74 6.73 2.57
C GLY A 482 -11.96 5.88 2.19
N ARG A 483 -12.60 6.22 1.05
CA ARG A 483 -13.71 5.44 0.48
C ARG A 483 -13.16 4.32 -0.41
N ILE A 484 -13.79 3.15 -0.36
CA ILE A 484 -13.48 2.01 -1.24
C ILE A 484 -14.59 1.96 -2.28
N ARG A 485 -14.24 2.00 -3.58
CA ARG A 485 -15.24 1.91 -4.66
C ARG A 485 -15.16 0.57 -5.33
N LEU A 486 -16.33 -0.04 -5.55
CA LEU A 486 -16.44 -1.32 -6.20
C LEU A 486 -17.37 -1.17 -7.40
N ARG A 487 -16.90 -1.54 -8.59
CA ARG A 487 -17.70 -1.56 -9.81
C ARG A 487 -18.03 -3.00 -10.17
N PHE A 488 -19.29 -3.26 -10.49
CA PHE A 488 -19.77 -4.57 -10.90
C PHE A 488 -20.45 -4.50 -12.27
N GLN A 489 -20.34 -5.58 -13.03
CA GLN A 489 -21.22 -5.91 -14.13
C GLN A 489 -22.36 -6.78 -13.57
N VAL A 490 -23.60 -6.46 -13.90
CA VAL A 490 -24.73 -7.31 -13.54
C VAL A 490 -25.06 -8.16 -14.75
N THR A 491 -25.04 -9.48 -14.56
CA THR A 491 -25.41 -10.42 -15.63
C THR A 491 -26.90 -10.35 -15.92
N GLU A 492 -27.34 -10.88 -17.06
CA GLU A 492 -28.77 -10.96 -17.41
C GLU A 492 -29.62 -11.72 -16.38
N LYS A 493 -28.98 -12.57 -15.56
CA LYS A 493 -29.58 -13.33 -14.45
C LYS A 493 -29.50 -12.62 -13.10
N GLY A 494 -29.00 -11.39 -13.04
CA GLY A 494 -28.92 -10.59 -11.82
C GLY A 494 -27.67 -10.78 -10.96
N GLN A 495 -26.72 -11.63 -11.38
CA GLN A 495 -25.49 -11.89 -10.61
C GLN A 495 -24.49 -10.74 -10.76
N LEU A 496 -23.82 -10.39 -9.66
CA LEU A 496 -22.78 -9.36 -9.63
C LEU A 496 -21.40 -9.94 -9.99
N ASN A 497 -20.82 -9.46 -11.09
CA ASN A 497 -19.45 -9.75 -11.51
C ASN A 497 -18.55 -8.53 -11.25
N PRO A 498 -17.51 -8.64 -10.43
CA PRO A 498 -16.62 -7.52 -10.13
C PRO A 498 -15.81 -7.11 -11.37
N LEU A 499 -15.85 -5.81 -11.70
CA LEU A 499 -15.09 -5.20 -12.80
C LEU A 499 -13.86 -4.44 -12.31
N TYR A 500 -13.96 -3.76 -11.16
CA TYR A 500 -12.91 -2.89 -10.64
C TYR A 500 -13.07 -2.66 -9.13
N ILE A 501 -11.94 -2.63 -8.42
CA ILE A 501 -11.84 -2.33 -6.99
C ILE A 501 -10.87 -1.16 -6.83
N ASP A 502 -11.38 -0.01 -6.40
CA ASP A 502 -10.60 1.15 -6.00
C ASP A 502 -10.26 1.03 -4.51
N ASP A 503 -9.03 0.59 -4.25
CA ASP A 503 -8.47 0.33 -2.94
C ASP A 503 -7.65 1.51 -2.38
N THR A 504 -7.66 2.66 -3.06
CA THR A 504 -6.88 3.86 -2.68
C THR A 504 -7.22 4.41 -1.29
N GLY A 505 -8.33 3.97 -0.69
CA GLY A 505 -8.71 4.25 0.69
C GLY A 505 -8.11 3.29 1.74
N LEU A 506 -7.31 2.31 1.36
CA LEU A 506 -6.68 1.32 2.25
C LEU A 506 -5.19 1.62 2.44
N ASN A 507 -4.75 1.73 3.69
CA ASN A 507 -3.33 1.75 4.05
C ASN A 507 -2.84 0.30 4.15
N LEU A 508 -2.14 -0.17 3.12
CA LEU A 508 -1.71 -1.56 2.97
C LEU A 508 -0.19 -1.62 3.05
N THR A 509 0.33 -2.45 3.96
CA THR A 509 1.76 -2.68 4.14
C THR A 509 2.29 -3.86 3.30
N ASP A 510 1.42 -4.70 2.75
CA ASP A 510 1.79 -5.90 1.96
C ASP A 510 0.81 -6.17 0.79
N GLN A 511 1.36 -6.49 -0.40
CA GLN A 511 0.59 -6.87 -1.60
C GLN A 511 -0.22 -8.17 -1.43
N ASN A 512 0.19 -9.09 -0.54
CA ASN A 512 -0.61 -10.29 -0.24
C ASN A 512 -1.91 -9.94 0.49
N GLN A 513 -1.92 -8.88 1.29
CA GLN A 513 -3.14 -8.41 1.96
C GLN A 513 -4.16 -7.88 0.96
N LEU A 514 -3.71 -7.17 -0.08
CA LEU A 514 -4.60 -6.69 -1.15
C LEU A 514 -5.26 -7.86 -1.89
N LYS A 515 -4.49 -8.89 -2.23
CA LYS A 515 -5.00 -10.09 -2.91
C LYS A 515 -6.02 -10.82 -2.04
N THR A 516 -5.79 -10.92 -0.74
CA THR A 516 -6.73 -11.52 0.21
C THR A 516 -8.00 -10.68 0.36
N ILE A 517 -7.90 -9.36 0.45
CA ILE A 517 -9.05 -8.44 0.53
C ILE A 517 -9.89 -8.52 -0.74
N ASN A 518 -9.26 -8.47 -1.92
CA ASN A 518 -9.95 -8.59 -3.20
C ASN A 518 -10.64 -9.96 -3.32
N THR A 519 -9.97 -11.04 -2.93
CA THR A 519 -10.57 -12.38 -2.93
C THR A 519 -11.76 -12.48 -1.97
N MET A 520 -11.69 -11.88 -0.79
CA MET A 520 -12.80 -11.84 0.17
C MET A 520 -14.00 -11.03 -0.36
N ILE A 521 -13.75 -9.85 -0.92
CA ILE A 521 -14.78 -8.97 -1.50
C ILE A 521 -15.47 -9.69 -2.66
N ILE A 522 -14.70 -10.27 -3.58
CA ILE A 522 -15.20 -11.00 -4.75
C ILE A 522 -16.07 -12.19 -4.31
N LYS A 523 -15.57 -13.03 -3.38
CA LYS A 523 -16.28 -14.23 -2.88
C LYS A 523 -17.59 -13.89 -2.14
N LYS A 524 -17.67 -12.73 -1.50
CA LYS A 524 -18.88 -12.30 -0.78
C LYS A 524 -19.93 -11.69 -1.71
N LEU A 525 -19.49 -10.97 -2.73
CA LEU A 525 -20.40 -10.28 -3.66
C LEU A 525 -20.90 -11.19 -4.77
N SER A 526 -20.16 -12.26 -5.10
CA SER A 526 -20.60 -13.30 -6.05
C SER A 526 -21.84 -14.08 -5.59
N GLY A 527 -22.20 -14.03 -4.30
CA GLY A 527 -23.41 -14.65 -3.75
C GLY A 527 -24.65 -13.73 -3.76
N ILE A 528 -24.51 -12.47 -4.16
CA ILE A 528 -25.60 -11.49 -4.19
C ILE A 528 -26.18 -11.46 -5.60
N SER A 529 -27.49 -11.73 -5.72
CA SER A 529 -28.25 -11.57 -6.96
C SER A 529 -29.23 -10.42 -6.79
N LEU A 530 -29.25 -9.49 -7.75
CA LEU A 530 -30.16 -8.37 -7.81
C LEU A 530 -31.14 -8.57 -8.94
N ALA A 531 -32.42 -8.30 -8.70
CA ALA A 531 -33.41 -8.34 -9.77
C ALA A 531 -33.04 -7.31 -10.85
N PRO A 532 -32.96 -7.71 -12.14
CA PRO A 532 -32.61 -6.79 -13.22
C PRO A 532 -33.64 -5.65 -13.30
N PRO A 533 -33.22 -4.41 -13.54
CA PRO A 533 -34.13 -3.29 -13.63
C PRO A 533 -35.07 -3.50 -14.81
N ARG A 534 -36.33 -3.13 -14.62
CA ARG A 534 -37.38 -3.26 -15.64
C ARG A 534 -37.84 -1.88 -16.06
N ASP A 535 -38.16 -1.73 -17.33
CA ASP A 535 -38.75 -0.51 -17.85
C ASP A 535 -40.22 -0.38 -17.41
N LYS A 536 -40.89 0.67 -17.87
CA LYS A 536 -42.29 0.98 -17.55
C LYS A 536 -43.28 -0.08 -18.05
N SER A 537 -42.88 -0.94 -18.99
CA SER A 537 -43.67 -2.06 -19.51
C SER A 537 -43.44 -3.36 -18.71
N GLY A 538 -42.50 -3.35 -17.75
CA GLY A 538 -42.08 -4.54 -17.02
C GLY A 538 -41.02 -5.36 -17.75
N SER A 539 -40.49 -4.87 -18.87
CA SER A 539 -39.45 -5.57 -19.64
C SER A 539 -38.07 -5.33 -19.04
N PRO A 540 -37.20 -6.36 -18.91
CA PRO A 540 -35.85 -6.20 -18.38
C PRO A 540 -35.03 -5.22 -19.23
N VAL A 541 -34.37 -4.26 -18.59
CA VAL A 541 -33.49 -3.28 -19.22
C VAL A 541 -32.06 -3.81 -19.19
N LYS A 542 -31.37 -3.78 -20.33
CA LYS A 542 -29.94 -4.09 -20.39
C LYS A 542 -29.14 -3.01 -19.68
N VAL A 543 -28.39 -3.38 -18.64
CA VAL A 543 -27.55 -2.46 -17.87
C VAL A 543 -26.07 -2.75 -18.15
N LYS A 544 -25.34 -1.73 -18.61
CA LYS A 544 -23.92 -1.86 -18.98
C LYS A 544 -22.99 -1.97 -17.76
N ALA A 545 -23.29 -1.30 -16.65
CA ALA A 545 -22.52 -1.38 -15.40
C ALA A 545 -23.33 -0.90 -14.17
N TRP A 546 -22.97 -1.40 -12.98
CA TRP A 546 -23.43 -0.92 -11.67
C TRP A 546 -22.23 -0.42 -10.87
N GLU A 547 -22.40 0.67 -10.12
CA GLU A 547 -21.37 1.20 -9.24
C GLU A 547 -21.87 1.25 -7.80
N VAL A 548 -21.07 0.73 -6.87
CA VAL A 548 -21.38 0.79 -5.45
C VAL A 548 -20.20 1.37 -4.70
N THR A 549 -20.45 2.49 -4.00
CA THR A 549 -19.43 3.17 -3.19
C THR A 549 -19.65 2.87 -1.72
N PHE A 550 -18.57 2.49 -1.02
CA PHE A 550 -18.61 2.19 0.41
C PHE A 550 -17.73 3.18 1.17
N LYS A 551 -18.28 3.72 2.26
CA LYS A 551 -17.51 4.34 3.34
C LYS A 551 -17.68 3.44 4.56
N VAL A 552 -16.61 3.13 5.30
CA VAL A 552 -16.74 2.28 6.49
C VAL A 552 -17.78 2.89 7.43
N GLY A 553 -18.82 2.12 7.77
CA GLY A 553 -19.94 2.53 8.61
C GLY A 553 -21.14 3.20 7.91
N THR A 554 -21.04 3.61 6.63
CA THR A 554 -22.18 4.21 5.89
C THR A 554 -22.17 3.87 4.40
N PHE A 555 -23.34 3.48 3.88
CA PHE A 555 -23.53 3.05 2.49
C PHE A 555 -24.18 4.17 1.66
N GLN A 556 -23.57 4.52 0.52
CA GLN A 556 -24.20 5.34 -0.52
C GLN A 556 -24.02 4.64 -1.87
N SER A 557 -25.13 4.14 -2.42
CA SER A 557 -25.19 3.53 -3.75
C SER A 557 -25.72 4.57 -4.74
N LYS A 558 -25.04 4.70 -5.88
CA LYS A 558 -25.48 5.53 -7.02
C LYS A 558 -25.46 4.65 -8.26
N ILE A 559 -26.59 4.52 -8.93
CA ILE A 559 -26.71 3.67 -10.11
C ILE A 559 -26.70 4.56 -11.34
N ILE A 560 -25.76 4.30 -12.24
CA ILE A 560 -25.60 5.04 -13.50
C ILE A 560 -26.05 4.09 -14.60
N LEU A 561 -27.19 4.38 -15.22
CA LEU A 561 -27.70 3.65 -16.37
C LEU A 561 -27.10 4.27 -17.63
N LEU A 562 -26.33 3.50 -18.39
CA LEU A 562 -25.87 3.88 -19.72
C LEU A 562 -26.72 3.11 -20.73
N HIS A 563 -27.58 3.84 -21.43
CA HIS A 563 -28.40 3.33 -22.53
C HIS A 563 -27.64 3.53 -23.85
N GLU A 564 -27.68 2.54 -24.75
CA GLU A 564 -27.28 2.74 -26.15
C GLU A 564 -28.53 3.15 -26.92
N GLY A 565 -28.77 4.46 -26.94
CA GLY A 565 -29.92 5.11 -27.59
C GLY A 565 -30.17 6.46 -26.95
#